data_AF-A0AAU5TKC5-F1
#
_entry.id   AF-A0AAU5TKC5-F1
#
_cell.length_a   1.000
_cell.length_b   1.000
_cell.length_c   1.000
_cell.angle_alpha   90.00
_cell.angle_beta   90.00
_cell.angle_gamma   90.00
#
_symmetry.space_group_name_H-M   'P 1'
#
loop_
_entity.id
_entity.type
_entity.pdbx_description
1 polymer ?
#
loop_
_entity_poly.entity_id
_entity_poly.type
_entity_poly.pdbx_seq_one_letter_code
_entity_poly.pdbx_strand_id
1 'polypeptide(L)'
;MYAESAPATPYGARAAVLEGCVVCGVCGEPCLYAPAGSGAYRCGSGCQPAAPAAELEQRVGRAVMERLYSPGGLVRMAAAQELLHGLGIELAYPVPVSARHAVHQWSYDFDQDTRRSTVSDALLAVVMGPPPQGDGGEDVRLFFAWRHPRTAPHGPGAI
;
A
#
# COMPACT_ATOMS: atom_id res chain seq x y z
N MET A 1 0.11 -43.16 -3.24
CA MET A 1 -0.39 -41.82 -2.89
C MET A 1 0.78 -40.87 -3.02
N TYR A 2 0.86 -40.11 -4.10
CA TYR A 2 1.90 -39.10 -4.27
C TYR A 2 1.43 -37.86 -3.53
N ALA A 3 2.19 -37.44 -2.50
CA ALA A 3 2.01 -36.14 -1.89
C ALA A 3 2.43 -35.10 -2.94
N GLU A 4 1.46 -34.35 -3.45
CA GLU A 4 1.69 -33.22 -4.33
C GLU A 4 2.36 -32.13 -3.49
N SER A 5 3.69 -32.07 -3.57
CA SER A 5 4.48 -31.01 -2.94
C SER A 5 4.06 -29.68 -3.56
N ALA A 6 3.48 -28.80 -2.74
CA ALA A 6 3.28 -27.40 -3.10
C ALA A 6 4.60 -26.84 -3.66
N PRO A 7 4.58 -26.12 -4.80
CA PRO A 7 5.81 -25.57 -5.35
C PRO A 7 6.42 -24.63 -4.31
N ALA A 8 7.67 -24.90 -3.94
CA ALA A 8 8.45 -24.05 -3.08
C ALA A 8 8.50 -22.65 -3.70
N THR A 9 7.82 -21.69 -3.06
CA THR A 9 7.97 -20.27 -3.40
C THR A 9 9.45 -19.96 -3.29
N PRO A 10 10.12 -19.53 -4.36
CA PRO A 10 11.56 -19.29 -4.30
C PRO A 10 11.82 -18.20 -3.27
N TYR A 11 12.43 -18.60 -2.15
CA TYR A 11 13.07 -17.70 -1.19
C TYR A 11 14.02 -16.79 -1.99
N GLY A 12 13.58 -15.57 -2.30
CA GLY A 12 14.34 -14.62 -3.12
C GLY A 12 13.53 -13.84 -4.16
N ALA A 13 12.28 -14.22 -4.46
CA ALA A 13 11.38 -13.32 -5.18
C ALA A 13 10.97 -12.19 -4.23
N ARG A 14 11.57 -11.00 -4.37
CA ARG A 14 11.14 -9.79 -3.65
C ARG A 14 9.64 -9.62 -3.82
N ALA A 15 8.89 -9.83 -2.74
CA ALA A 15 7.43 -9.77 -2.75
C ALA A 15 6.98 -8.36 -3.12
N ALA A 16 6.17 -8.23 -4.17
CA ALA A 16 5.76 -6.93 -4.69
C ALA A 16 4.94 -6.15 -3.63
N VAL A 17 5.01 -4.82 -3.64
CA VAL A 17 4.45 -4.00 -2.54
C VAL A 17 2.95 -4.23 -2.35
N LEU A 18 2.24 -4.47 -3.46
CA LEU A 18 0.78 -4.66 -3.48
C LEU A 18 0.37 -6.14 -3.61
N GLU A 19 1.29 -7.07 -3.42
CA GLU A 19 0.98 -8.51 -3.47
C GLU A 19 -0.13 -8.85 -2.46
N GLY A 20 -1.20 -9.47 -2.96
CA GLY A 20 -2.41 -9.79 -2.17
C GLY A 20 -3.34 -8.61 -1.88
N CYS A 21 -3.02 -7.39 -2.34
CA CYS A 21 -3.86 -6.21 -2.14
C CYS A 21 -4.61 -5.76 -3.40
N VAL A 22 -4.15 -6.13 -4.60
CA VAL A 22 -4.77 -5.69 -5.87
C VAL A 22 -5.85 -6.66 -6.32
N VAL A 23 -7.03 -6.14 -6.66
CA VAL A 23 -8.19 -6.90 -7.15
C VAL A 23 -8.62 -6.36 -8.51
N CYS A 24 -9.05 -7.24 -9.41
CA CYS A 24 -9.60 -6.83 -10.69
C CYS A 24 -11.03 -6.27 -10.52
N GLY A 25 -11.27 -5.05 -10.97
CA GLY A 25 -12.57 -4.39 -10.92
C GLY A 25 -13.61 -4.93 -11.90
N VAL A 26 -13.23 -5.85 -12.79
CA VAL A 26 -14.14 -6.49 -13.77
C VAL A 26 -14.63 -7.84 -13.25
N CYS A 27 -13.72 -8.75 -12.90
CA CYS A 27 -14.08 -10.10 -12.45
C CYS A 27 -14.03 -10.30 -10.93
N GLY A 28 -13.50 -9.34 -10.16
CA GLY A 28 -13.37 -9.45 -8.70
C GLY A 28 -12.22 -10.35 -8.22
N GLU A 29 -11.48 -10.99 -9.12
CA GLU A 29 -10.37 -11.88 -8.75
C GLU A 29 -9.10 -11.10 -8.37
N PRO A 30 -8.25 -11.66 -7.47
CA PRO A 30 -6.95 -11.09 -7.16
C PRO A 30 -6.08 -10.93 -8.41
N CYS A 31 -5.42 -9.78 -8.54
CA CYS A 31 -4.42 -9.57 -9.59
C CYS A 31 -3.10 -10.24 -9.21
N LEU A 32 -2.43 -10.82 -10.20
CA LEU A 32 -1.14 -11.48 -10.06
C LEU A 32 -0.03 -10.49 -10.38
N TYR A 33 1.05 -10.56 -9.61
CA TYR A 33 2.30 -9.89 -9.95
C TYR A 33 3.11 -10.75 -10.93
N ALA A 34 3.49 -10.18 -12.06
CA ALA A 34 4.37 -10.78 -13.05
C ALA A 34 5.76 -10.14 -12.94
N PRO A 35 6.81 -10.87 -12.51
CA PRO A 35 8.14 -10.30 -12.23
C PRO A 35 9.00 -10.01 -13.48
N ALA A 36 8.46 -10.16 -14.69
CA ALA A 36 9.23 -9.94 -15.92
C ALA A 36 9.55 -8.45 -16.16
N GLY A 37 10.80 -8.12 -16.48
CA GLY A 37 11.23 -6.75 -16.74
C GLY A 37 11.11 -5.85 -15.50
N SER A 38 10.39 -4.73 -15.63
CA SER A 38 10.08 -3.80 -14.52
C SER A 38 8.94 -4.27 -13.61
N GLY A 39 8.34 -5.44 -13.88
CA GLY A 39 7.22 -5.98 -13.14
C GLY A 39 5.88 -5.34 -13.51
N ALA A 40 4.81 -6.12 -13.47
CA ALA A 40 3.46 -5.62 -13.72
C ALA A 40 2.40 -6.39 -12.91
N TYR A 41 1.30 -5.72 -12.58
CA TYR A 41 0.12 -6.34 -12.00
C TYR A 41 -0.91 -6.60 -13.09
N ARG A 42 -1.46 -7.81 -13.16
CA ARG A 42 -2.45 -8.19 -14.17
C ARG A 42 -3.53 -9.10 -13.61
N CYS A 43 -4.73 -9.02 -14.18
CA CYS A 43 -5.77 -10.00 -13.92
C CYS A 43 -5.38 -11.35 -14.55
N GLY A 44 -5.48 -12.45 -13.80
CA GLY A 44 -5.18 -13.80 -14.30
C GLY A 44 -6.06 -14.22 -15.48
N SER A 45 -7.30 -13.73 -15.51
CA SER A 45 -8.28 -13.99 -16.58
C SER A 45 -8.16 -13.02 -17.77
N GLY A 46 -7.22 -12.06 -17.74
CA GLY A 46 -7.02 -11.12 -18.84
C GLY A 46 -8.13 -10.08 -19.03
N CYS A 47 -8.93 -9.79 -17.99
CA CYS A 47 -10.07 -8.88 -18.09
C CYS A 47 -9.71 -7.41 -18.35
N GLN A 48 -8.46 -7.01 -18.12
CA GLN A 48 -7.97 -5.65 -18.29
C GLN A 48 -6.47 -5.63 -18.57
N PRO A 49 -5.93 -4.53 -19.12
CA PRO A 49 -4.50 -4.36 -19.35
C PRO A 49 -3.67 -4.57 -18.08
N ALA A 50 -2.44 -5.03 -18.25
CA ALA A 50 -1.48 -5.09 -17.16
C ALA A 50 -1.03 -3.67 -16.81
N ALA A 51 -0.94 -3.36 -15.52
CA ALA A 51 -0.42 -2.08 -15.03
C ALA A 51 1.05 -2.23 -14.61
N PRO A 52 1.96 -1.34 -15.07
CA PRO A 52 3.35 -1.34 -14.63
C PRO A 52 3.44 -1.22 -13.10
N ALA A 53 4.23 -2.10 -12.47
CA ALA A 53 4.26 -2.20 -11.02
C ALA A 53 4.76 -0.91 -10.34
N ALA A 54 5.85 -0.33 -10.84
CA ALA A 54 6.41 0.89 -10.28
C ALA A 54 5.42 2.07 -10.31
N GLU A 55 4.69 2.25 -11.40
CA GLU A 55 3.70 3.32 -11.53
C GLU A 55 2.50 3.07 -10.61
N LEU A 56 1.97 1.84 -10.61
CA LEU A 56 0.84 1.46 -9.78
C LEU A 56 1.16 1.63 -8.29
N GLU A 57 2.32 1.13 -7.85
CA GLU A 57 2.80 1.25 -6.48
C GLU A 57 3.02 2.71 -6.07
N GLN A 58 3.51 3.55 -6.98
CA GLN A 58 3.68 4.97 -6.72
C GLN A 58 2.34 5.70 -6.57
N ARG A 59 1.36 5.38 -7.43
CA ARG A 59 0.00 5.96 -7.36
C ARG A 59 -0.72 5.53 -6.07
N VAL A 60 -0.64 4.24 -5.71
CA VAL A 60 -1.21 3.72 -4.46
C VAL A 60 -0.52 4.32 -3.25
N GLY A 61 0.82 4.32 -3.23
CA GLY A 61 1.63 4.89 -2.17
C GLY A 61 1.29 6.35 -1.89
N ARG A 62 1.20 7.18 -2.94
CA ARG A 62 0.76 8.56 -2.83
C ARG A 62 -0.60 8.67 -2.13
N ALA A 63 -1.59 7.93 -2.61
CA ALA A 63 -2.95 7.97 -2.05
C ALA A 63 -2.97 7.52 -0.58
N VAL A 64 -2.20 6.49 -0.22
CA VAL A 64 -2.05 6.03 1.17
C VAL A 64 -1.40 7.10 2.04
N MET A 65 -0.28 7.69 1.60
CA MET A 65 0.44 8.71 2.37
C MET A 65 -0.43 9.95 2.60
N GLU A 66 -1.08 10.45 1.55
CA GLU A 66 -1.95 11.63 1.64
C GLU A 66 -3.15 11.38 2.58
N ARG A 67 -3.67 10.15 2.62
CA ARG A 67 -4.75 9.77 3.54
C ARG A 67 -4.28 9.65 4.99
N LEU A 68 -3.16 8.98 5.24
CA LEU A 68 -2.66 8.75 6.60
C LEU A 68 -2.20 10.07 7.25
N TYR A 69 -1.56 10.94 6.49
CA TYR A 69 -0.92 12.16 6.98
C TYR A 69 -1.78 13.41 6.76
N SER A 70 -3.00 13.39 7.31
CA SER A 70 -3.86 14.58 7.39
C SER A 70 -3.22 15.68 8.27
N PRO A 71 -3.52 16.98 8.06
CA PRO A 71 -2.96 18.06 8.86
C PRO A 71 -3.15 17.87 10.38
N GLY A 72 -4.35 17.46 10.82
CA GLY A 72 -4.61 17.21 12.23
C GLY A 72 -3.92 15.94 12.77
N GLY A 73 -3.73 14.91 11.93
CA GLY A 73 -2.95 13.72 12.28
C GLY A 73 -1.47 14.05 12.49
N LEU A 74 -0.91 14.85 11.59
CA LEU A 74 0.49 15.28 11.61
C LEU A 74 0.85 16.03 12.89
N VAL A 75 -0.01 16.95 13.35
CA VAL A 75 0.21 17.65 14.62
C VAL A 75 0.30 16.67 15.80
N ARG A 76 -0.60 15.68 15.86
CA ARG A 76 -0.57 14.68 16.93
C ARG A 76 0.65 13.77 16.85
N MET A 77 1.05 13.37 15.65
CA MET A 77 2.23 12.52 15.45
C MET A 77 3.51 13.27 15.78
N ALA A 78 3.61 14.56 15.46
CA ALA A 78 4.75 15.40 15.84
C ALA A 78 4.89 15.49 17.38
N ALA A 79 3.79 15.75 18.09
CA ALA A 79 3.80 15.76 19.55
C ALA A 79 4.18 14.38 20.15
N ALA A 80 3.70 13.29 19.54
CA ALA A 80 4.10 11.93 19.96
C ALA A 80 5.59 11.67 19.72
N GLN A 81 6.14 12.14 18.60
CA GLN A 81 7.58 12.03 18.32
C GLN A 81 8.42 12.81 19.34
N GLU A 82 8.01 14.02 19.73
CA GLU A 82 8.69 14.80 20.76
C GLU A 82 8.75 14.05 22.10
N LEU A 83 7.65 13.40 22.50
CA LEU A 83 7.61 12.57 23.71
C LEU A 83 8.56 11.37 23.61
N LEU A 84 8.54 10.65 22.49
CA LEU A 84 9.45 9.52 22.25
C LEU A 84 10.92 9.97 22.29
N HIS A 85 11.22 11.12 21.67
CA HIS A 85 12.56 11.69 21.69
C HIS A 85 13.00 12.07 23.11
N GLY A 86 12.11 12.65 23.92
CA GLY A 86 12.38 12.93 25.33
C GLY A 86 12.65 11.68 26.18
N LEU A 87 12.19 10.51 25.72
CA LEU A 87 12.47 9.20 26.33
C LEU A 87 13.73 8.53 25.74
N GLY A 88 14.46 9.19 24.84
CA GLY A 88 15.62 8.63 24.16
C GLY A 88 15.29 7.57 23.10
N ILE A 89 14.03 7.53 22.62
CA ILE A 89 13.58 6.62 21.56
C ILE A 89 13.65 7.34 20.23
N GLU A 90 14.46 6.82 19.32
CA GLU A 90 14.55 7.30 17.94
C GLU A 90 13.69 6.44 17.01
N LEU A 91 12.92 7.10 16.14
CA LEU A 91 12.15 6.43 15.10
C LEU A 91 13.06 6.12 13.91
N ALA A 92 12.91 4.93 13.33
CA ALA A 92 13.61 4.56 12.10
C ALA A 92 13.32 5.54 10.95
N TYR A 93 12.08 6.05 10.91
CA TYR A 93 11.66 7.10 10.00
C TYR A 93 11.03 8.24 10.81
N PRO A 94 11.52 9.48 10.68
CA PRO A 94 10.91 10.62 11.35
C PRO A 94 9.50 10.86 10.80
N VAL A 95 8.61 11.32 11.67
CA VAL A 95 7.25 11.75 11.30
C VAL A 95 7.37 12.84 10.24
N PRO A 96 6.70 12.67 9.08
CA PRO A 96 6.74 13.68 8.04
C PRO A 96 6.13 14.99 8.53
N VAL A 97 6.66 16.13 8.07
CA VAL A 97 6.12 17.46 8.44
C VAL A 97 4.93 17.90 7.56
N SER A 98 4.66 17.16 6.48
CA SER A 98 3.54 17.39 5.57
C SER A 98 3.21 16.13 4.77
N ALA A 99 2.01 16.04 4.20
CA ALA A 99 1.65 14.94 3.28
C ALA A 99 2.63 14.84 2.10
N ARG A 100 3.10 15.97 1.56
CA ARG A 100 4.13 15.98 0.51
C ARG A 100 5.43 15.35 0.98
N HIS A 101 5.84 15.62 2.22
CA HIS A 101 7.03 15.02 2.80
C HIS A 101 6.85 13.51 3.01
N ALA A 102 5.65 13.06 3.40
CA ALA A 102 5.31 11.64 3.49
C ALA A 102 5.39 10.94 2.13
N VAL A 103 4.89 11.56 1.06
CA VAL A 103 5.01 11.03 -0.31
C VAL A 103 6.47 10.98 -0.77
N HIS A 104 7.29 11.95 -0.36
CA HIS A 104 8.73 11.91 -0.61
C HIS A 104 9.38 10.72 0.11
N GLN A 105 9.12 10.55 1.41
CA GLN A 105 9.61 9.40 2.19
C GLN A 105 9.19 8.07 1.58
N TRP A 106 7.93 7.94 1.16
CA TRP A 106 7.46 6.77 0.42
C TRP A 106 8.30 6.49 -0.83
N SER A 107 8.64 7.53 -1.59
CA SER A 107 9.31 7.39 -2.89
C SER A 107 10.79 7.05 -2.75
N TYR A 108 11.46 7.60 -1.74
CA TYR A 108 12.92 7.61 -1.66
C TYR A 108 13.50 6.95 -0.41
N ASP A 109 12.77 6.97 0.72
CA ASP A 109 13.33 6.58 2.02
C ASP A 109 12.81 5.21 2.49
N PHE A 110 11.54 4.90 2.20
CA PHE A 110 10.94 3.63 2.59
C PHE A 110 11.43 2.50 1.69
N ASP A 111 11.93 1.45 2.33
CA ASP A 111 12.20 0.18 1.66
C ASP A 111 10.91 -0.57 1.31
N GLN A 112 11.06 -1.68 0.59
CA GLN A 112 9.94 -2.46 0.08
C GLN A 112 9.07 -3.06 1.20
N ASP A 113 9.68 -3.49 2.30
CA ASP A 113 8.97 -4.10 3.43
C ASP A 113 8.15 -3.05 4.19
N THR A 114 8.74 -1.87 4.42
CA THR A 114 8.05 -0.72 5.03
C THR A 114 6.87 -0.27 4.17
N ARG A 115 7.08 -0.16 2.84
CA ARG A 115 6.00 0.17 1.89
C ARG A 115 4.87 -0.86 1.95
N ARG A 116 5.20 -2.15 1.95
CA ARG A 116 4.23 -3.26 2.03
C ARG A 116 3.45 -3.23 3.34
N SER A 117 4.12 -3.08 4.48
CA SER A 117 3.47 -2.99 5.79
C SER A 117 2.52 -1.81 5.82
N THR A 118 2.99 -0.63 5.37
CA THR A 118 2.20 0.60 5.35
C THR A 118 0.92 0.47 4.50
N VAL A 119 1.03 -0.15 3.32
CA VAL A 119 -0.14 -0.44 2.47
C VAL A 119 -1.07 -1.43 3.17
N SER A 120 -0.55 -2.52 3.72
CA SER A 120 -1.35 -3.58 4.35
C SER A 120 -2.13 -3.08 5.57
N ASP A 121 -1.55 -2.13 6.32
CA ASP A 121 -2.18 -1.50 7.49
C ASP A 121 -3.25 -0.47 7.08
N ALA A 122 -3.09 0.20 5.94
CA ALA A 122 -4.01 1.24 5.47
C ALA A 122 -5.17 0.71 4.61
N LEU A 123 -4.94 -0.35 3.84
CA LEU A 123 -5.84 -0.84 2.81
C LEU A 123 -6.32 -2.27 3.08
N LEU A 124 -7.60 -2.52 2.78
CA LEU A 124 -8.14 -3.86 2.61
C LEU A 124 -7.81 -4.36 1.20
N ALA A 125 -8.04 -3.52 0.20
CA ALA A 125 -7.75 -3.82 -1.20
C ALA A 125 -7.64 -2.53 -2.03
N VAL A 126 -6.99 -2.64 -3.18
CA VAL A 126 -7.04 -1.67 -4.27
C VAL A 126 -7.67 -2.36 -5.47
N VAL A 127 -8.76 -1.79 -5.98
CA VAL A 127 -9.44 -2.29 -7.17
C VAL A 127 -8.87 -1.58 -8.39
N MET A 128 -8.29 -2.35 -9.29
CA MET A 128 -7.81 -1.90 -10.58
C MET A 128 -8.93 -2.07 -11.60
N GLY A 129 -9.39 -0.98 -12.20
CA GLY A 129 -10.44 -0.98 -13.21
C GLY A 129 -9.95 -0.48 -14.57
N PRO A 130 -10.77 -0.66 -15.63
CA PRO A 130 -10.43 -0.21 -16.97
C PRO A 130 -10.18 1.30 -17.02
N PRO A 131 -9.35 1.78 -17.98
CA PRO A 131 -9.01 3.18 -18.11
C PRO A 131 -10.25 4.04 -18.40
N PRO A 132 -10.19 5.36 -18.13
CA PRO A 132 -11.26 6.25 -18.52
C PRO A 132 -11.49 6.27 -20.02
N GLN A 133 -12.76 6.27 -20.46
CA GLN A 133 -13.09 6.59 -21.85
C GLN A 133 -12.84 8.10 -22.07
N GLY A 134 -11.63 8.43 -22.53
CA GLY A 134 -11.16 9.79 -22.79
C GLY A 134 -9.63 9.83 -22.85
N ASP A 135 -9.08 10.70 -23.69
CA ASP A 135 -7.69 10.82 -24.20
C ASP A 135 -6.57 11.05 -23.13
N GLY A 136 -6.84 10.76 -21.85
CA GLY A 136 -6.02 11.14 -20.71
C GLY A 136 -5.26 9.97 -20.08
N GLY A 137 -4.28 9.42 -20.81
CA GLY A 137 -2.97 8.94 -20.32
C GLY A 137 -2.84 7.87 -19.21
N GLU A 138 -3.87 7.49 -18.46
CA GLU A 138 -3.75 6.45 -17.41
C GLU A 138 -4.22 5.09 -17.93
N ASP A 139 -3.35 4.07 -17.85
CA ASP A 139 -3.64 2.70 -18.32
C ASP A 139 -4.71 1.98 -17.49
N VAL A 140 -4.90 2.39 -16.22
CA VAL A 140 -5.90 1.83 -15.30
C VAL A 140 -6.44 2.88 -14.32
N ARG A 141 -7.71 2.72 -13.95
CA ARG A 141 -8.35 3.46 -12.83
C ARG A 141 -8.16 2.72 -11.51
N LEU A 142 -8.00 3.44 -10.41
CA LEU A 142 -7.84 2.86 -9.08
C LEU A 142 -9.00 3.25 -8.16
N PHE A 143 -9.54 2.27 -7.44
CA PHE A 143 -10.48 2.47 -6.34
C PHE A 143 -9.90 1.85 -5.07
N PHE A 144 -10.08 2.53 -3.93
CA PHE A 144 -9.42 2.17 -2.69
C PHE A 144 -10.44 1.68 -1.66
N ALA A 145 -10.29 0.44 -1.21
CA ALA A 145 -11.01 -0.10 -0.06
C ALA A 145 -10.14 0.09 1.19
N TRP A 146 -10.37 1.16 1.92
CA TRP A 146 -9.60 1.51 3.11
C TRP A 146 -9.96 0.64 4.31
N ARG A 147 -8.97 0.32 5.14
CA ARG A 147 -9.25 -0.20 6.48
C ARG A 147 -9.85 0.92 7.32
N HIS A 148 -10.85 0.59 8.14
CA HIS A 148 -11.28 1.52 9.18
C HIS A 148 -10.15 1.66 10.20
N PRO A 149 -9.89 2.89 10.70
CA PRO A 149 -9.01 3.06 11.85
C PRO A 149 -9.54 2.16 12.96
N ARG A 150 -8.71 1.29 13.52
CA ARG A 150 -9.10 0.55 14.73
C ARG A 150 -9.31 1.60 15.81
N THR A 151 -10.56 1.98 16.07
CA THR A 151 -10.90 2.55 17.36
C THR A 151 -10.55 1.47 18.36
N ALA A 152 -9.56 1.72 19.22
CA ALA A 152 -9.41 0.91 20.41
C ALA A 152 -10.81 0.84 21.04
N PRO A 153 -11.33 -0.35 21.38
CA PRO A 153 -12.57 -0.39 22.15
C PRO A 153 -12.33 0.49 23.36
N HIS A 154 -13.16 1.53 23.53
CA HIS A 154 -13.31 2.17 24.82
C HIS A 154 -13.74 1.04 25.76
N GLY A 155 -12.76 0.44 26.44
CA GLY A 155 -13.04 -0.49 27.51
C GLY A 155 -13.97 0.23 28.48
N PRO A 156 -15.09 -0.37 28.89
CA PRO A 156 -15.93 0.21 29.92
C PRO A 156 -15.12 0.20 31.22
N GLY A 157 -14.53 1.34 31.53
CA GLY A 157 -13.64 1.55 32.68
C GLY A 157 -13.31 3.01 32.86
N ALA A 158 -14.26 3.90 32.55
CA ALA A 158 -14.27 5.25 33.07
C ALA A 158 -15.08 5.21 34.37
N ILE A 159 -14.37 5.15 35.49
CA ILE A 159 -14.75 5.75 36.77
C ILE A 159 -13.47 6.32 37.38
#